data_AF-A0A7K2Z6U8-F1
#
_entry.id   AF-A0A7K2Z6U8-F1
#
_cell.length_a   1.000
_cell.length_b   1.000
_cell.length_c   1.000
_cell.angle_alpha   90.00
_cell.angle_beta   90.00
_cell.angle_gamma   90.00
#
_symmetry.space_group_name_H-M   'P 1'
#
loop_
_entity.id
_entity.type
_entity.pdbx_description
1 polymer ?
#
loop_
_entity_poly.entity_id
_entity_poly.type
_entity_poly.pdbx_seq_one_letter_code
_entity_poly.pdbx_strand_id
1 'polypeptide(L)' 'MAAHPPVIVYPPSATGGRRVTVHGQIVGLAHGRGEVAALLRAAGFAPGPDQAVELDRPGLIEWRGGDLDTWE' A
#
# COMPACT_ATOMS: atom_id res chain seq x y z
N MET A 1 -22.62 -3.44 0.74
CA MET A 1 -21.27 -3.97 0.49
C MET A 1 -20.31 -2.82 0.73
N ALA A 2 -19.55 -2.82 1.82
CA ALA A 2 -18.53 -1.80 2.00
C ALA A 2 -17.46 -2.07 0.94
N ALA A 3 -17.41 -1.25 -0.11
CA ALA A 3 -16.35 -1.32 -1.10
C ALA A 3 -15.06 -0.92 -0.39
N HIS A 4 -14.33 -1.92 0.07
CA HIS A 4 -13.02 -1.70 0.66
C HIS A 4 -12.06 -1.22 -0.43
N PRO A 5 -11.14 -0.29 -0.12
CA PRO A 5 -10.12 0.13 -1.08
C PRO A 5 -9.41 -1.09 -1.68
N PRO A 6 -9.05 -1.06 -2.97
CA PRO A 6 -8.40 -2.19 -3.63
C PRO A 6 -7.03 -2.50 -3.02
N VAL A 7 -6.37 -1.52 -2.40
CA VAL A 7 -5.08 -1.68 -1.72
C VAL A 7 -5.28 -1.64 -0.20
N ILE A 8 -4.68 -2.60 0.49
CA ILE A 8 -4.60 -2.62 1.95
C ILE A 8 -3.13 -2.67 2.36
N VAL A 9 -2.71 -1.72 3.19
CA VAL A 9 -1.44 -1.78 3.89
C VAL A 9 -1.72 -2.16 5.34
N TYR A 10 -1.27 -3.35 5.74
CA TYR A 10 -1.49 -3.89 7.08
C TYR A 10 -0.63 -3.16 8.13
N PRO A 11 -0.92 -3.33 9.43
CA PRO A 11 -0.10 -2.76 10.50
C PRO A 11 1.37 -3.17 10.39
N PRO A 12 2.30 -2.36 10.93
CA PRO A 12 3.67 -2.76 11.15
C PRO A 12 3.75 -4.14 11.81
N SER A 13 4.56 -5.03 11.25
CA SER A 13 4.77 -6.35 11.82
C SER A 13 5.81 -6.28 12.95
N ALA A 14 5.75 -7.20 13.90
CA ALA A 14 6.74 -7.27 14.99
C ALA A 14 8.17 -7.52 14.48
N THR A 15 8.32 -8.05 13.26
CA THR A 15 9.61 -8.25 12.58
C THR A 15 9.98 -7.09 11.66
N GLY A 16 9.21 -6.00 11.67
CA GLY A 16 9.38 -4.84 10.80
C GLY A 16 8.59 -4.90 9.50
N GLY A 17 8.41 -3.74 8.88
CA GLY A 17 7.70 -3.60 7.60
C GLY A 17 6.19 -3.84 7.69
N ARG A 18 5.52 -3.62 6.57
CA ARG A 18 4.06 -3.69 6.41
C ARG A 18 3.72 -4.55 5.20
N ARG A 19 2.83 -5.52 5.41
CA ARG A 19 2.31 -6.35 4.32
C ARG A 19 1.37 -5.51 3.45
N VAL A 20 1.51 -5.62 2.14
CA VAL A 20 0.66 -4.94 1.16
C VAL A 20 -0.16 -5.98 0.40
N THR A 21 -1.47 -5.74 0.29
CA THR A 21 -2.35 -6.55 -0.55
C THR A 21 -3.09 -5.70 -1.58
N VAL A 22 -3.28 -6.27 -2.76
CA VAL A 22 -4.11 -5.73 -3.85
C VAL A 22 -5.27 -6.70 -4.09
N HIS A 23 -6.51 -6.25 -3.99
CA HIS A 23 -7.72 -7.08 -4.12
C HIS A 23 -7.65 -8.37 -3.29
N GLY A 24 -7.08 -8.28 -2.08
CA GLY A 24 -6.89 -9.40 -1.15
C GLY A 24 -5.71 -10.33 -1.46
N GLN A 25 -4.97 -10.12 -2.55
CA GLN A 25 -3.76 -10.87 -2.90
C GLN A 25 -2.52 -10.16 -2.33
N ILE A 26 -1.60 -10.91 -1.71
CA ILE A 26 -0.35 -10.36 -1.19
C ILE A 26 0.55 -10.00 -2.37
N VAL A 27 0.93 -8.72 -2.47
CA VAL A 27 1.87 -8.25 -3.50
C VAL A 27 3.29 -8.10 -2.94
N GLY A 28 3.44 -7.93 -1.62
CA GLY A 28 4.76 -7.90 -0.99
C GLY A 28 4.74 -7.41 0.46
N LEU A 29 5.96 -7.27 0.99
CA LEU A 29 6.27 -6.60 2.25
C LEU A 29 7.01 -5.30 1.90
N ALA A 30 6.61 -4.19 2.51
CA ALA A 30 7.27 -2.90 2.35
C ALA A 30 7.88 -2.46 3.68
N HIS A 31 9.01 -1.76 3.65
CA HIS A 31 9.66 -1.15 4.80
C HIS A 31 9.60 0.39 4.79
N GLY A 32 8.89 0.95 3.81
CA GLY A 32 8.66 2.37 3.67
C GLY A 32 7.72 2.70 2.52
N ARG A 33 7.27 3.96 2.46
CA ARG A 33 6.35 4.45 1.41
C ARG A 33 6.86 4.23 -0.01
N GLY A 34 8.18 4.32 -0.22
CA GLY A 34 8.80 4.10 -1.54
C GLY A 34 8.60 2.67 -2.05
N GLU A 35 8.69 1.68 -1.15
CA GLU A 35 8.46 0.29 -1.50
C GLU A 35 6.97 0.01 -1.74
N VAL A 36 6.07 0.64 -0.98
CA VAL A 36 4.62 0.57 -1.27
C VAL A 36 4.34 1.10 -2.67
N ALA A 37 4.89 2.26 -3.05
CA ALA A 37 4.71 2.81 -4.38
C ALA A 37 5.27 1.88 -5.47
N ALA A 38 6.42 1.23 -5.24
CA ALA A 38 7.00 0.27 -6.17
C ALA A 38 6.11 -0.97 -6.36
N LEU A 39 5.58 -1.54 -5.27
CA LEU A 39 4.65 -2.67 -5.32
C LEU A 39 3.37 -2.32 -6.09
N LEU A 40 2.82 -1.12 -5.85
CA LEU A 40 1.61 -0.66 -6.53
C LEU A 40 1.83 -0.35 -8.00
N ARG A 41 3.00 0.21 -8.36
CA ARG A 41 3.39 0.38 -9.77
C ARG A 41 3.47 -0.97 -10.47
N ALA A 42 4.10 -1.96 -9.84
CA ALA A 42 4.20 -3.32 -10.39
C ALA A 42 2.81 -3.99 -10.52
N ALA A 43 1.86 -3.65 -9.65
CA ALA A 43 0.49 -4.13 -9.69
C ALA A 43 -0.44 -3.31 -10.63
N GLY A 44 0.07 -2.32 -11.36
CA GLY A 44 -0.70 -1.55 -12.35
C GLY A 44 -1.48 -0.35 -11.81
N PHE A 45 -1.19 0.11 -10.59
CA PHE A 45 -1.85 1.30 -10.00
C PHE A 45 -1.14 2.62 -10.29
N ALA A 46 0.00 2.60 -10.98
CA ALA A 46 0.64 3.82 -11.43
C ALA A 46 -0.14 4.42 -12.62
N PRO A 47 -0.44 5.74 -12.60
CA PRO A 47 -1.18 6.38 -13.68
C PRO A 47 -0.37 6.51 -14.99
N GLY A 48 0.95 6.27 -14.92
CA GLY A 48 1.85 6.18 -16.08
C GLY A 48 3.26 5.70 -15.68
N PRO A 49 4.13 5.41 -16.66
CA PRO A 49 5.48 4.86 -16.41
C PRO A 49 6.37 5.77 -15.56
N ASP A 50 6.22 7.10 -15.71
CA ASP A 50 7.03 8.10 -15.00
C ASP A 50 6.26 8.83 -13.88
N GLN A 51 5.02 8.42 -13.60
CA GLN A 51 4.20 9.04 -12.57
C GLN A 51 4.31 8.30 -11.23
N ALA A 52 4.22 9.06 -10.15
CA ALA A 52 4.16 8.53 -8.79
C ALA A 52 2.76 8.01 -8.48
N VAL A 53 2.68 6.96 -7.66
CA VAL A 53 1.41 6.49 -7.09
C VAL A 53 1.03 7.44 -5.97
N GLU A 54 -0.18 7.99 -6.00
CA GLU A 54 -0.75 8.81 -4.92
C GLU A 54 -1.12 7.92 -3.74
N LEU A 55 -0.22 7.83 -2.75
CA LEU A 55 -0.38 6.92 -1.60
C LEU A 55 -1.37 7.41 -0.54
N ASP A 56 -1.72 8.69 -0.60
CA ASP A 56 -2.69 9.37 0.27
C ASP A 56 -4.11 9.39 -0.34
N ARG A 57 -4.29 8.82 -1.54
CA ARG A 57 -5.55 8.89 -2.27
C ARG A 57 -6.67 8.15 -1.54
N PRO A 58 -7.70 8.86 -1.04
CA PRO A 58 -8.81 8.24 -0.34
C PRO A 58 -9.58 7.31 -1.29
N GLY A 59 -9.83 6.09 -0.83
CA GLY A 59 -10.53 5.05 -1.61
C GLY A 59 -9.61 4.18 -2.48
N LEU A 60 -8.33 4.52 -2.64
CA LEU A 60 -7.33 3.66 -3.29
C LEU A 60 -6.63 2.76 -2.27
N ILE A 61 -6.14 3.35 -1.20
CA ILE A 61 -5.36 2.68 -0.15
C ILE A 61 -6.06 2.81 1.19
N GLU A 62 -6.20 1.69 1.89
CA GLU A 62 -6.46 1.69 3.33
C GLU A 62 -5.16 1.39 4.10
N TRP A 63 -4.76 2.31 4.95
CA TRP A 63 -3.68 2.12 5.91
C TRP A 63 -4.25 1.62 7.24
N ARG A 64 -3.81 0.45 7.69
CA ARG A 64 -4.25 -0.16 8.95
C ARG A 64 -3.15 -0.10 9.99
N GLY A 65 -3.50 0.24 11.24
CA GLY A 65 -2.53 0.32 12.34
C GLY A 65 -1.54 1.47 12.18
N GLY A 66 -1.97 2.57 11.56
CA GLY A 66 -1.14 3.74 11.26
C GLY A 66 -1.50 4.33 9.90
N ASP A 67 -0.71 5.30 9.45
CA ASP A 67 -0.86 6.04 8.19
C ASP A 67 0.36 5.84 7.26
N LEU A 68 0.53 6.71 6.27
CA LEU A 68 1.62 6.68 5.30
C LEU A 68 3.03 6.77 5.94
N ASP A 69 3.13 7.43 7.09
CA ASP A 69 4.38 7.77 7.75
C ASP A 69 4.61 6.92 9.02
N THR A 70 3.63 6.11 9.42
CA THR A 70 3.74 5.17 10.55
C THR A 70 4.35 3.84 10.10
N TRP A 71 5.57 3.55 10.57
CA TRP A 71 6.33 2.33 10.23
C TRP A 71 6.88 1.56 11.43
N GLU A 72 6.67 2.05 12.65
CA GLU A 72 7.09 1.48 13.94
C GLU A 72 5.92 1.40 14.92
#